data_AF-A0A4U9VN76-F1
#
_entry.id   AF-A0A4U9VN76-F1
#
_cell.length_a   1.000
_cell.length_b   1.000
_cell.length_c   1.000
_cell.angle_alpha   90.00
_cell.angle_beta   90.00
_cell.angle_gamma   90.00
#
_symmetry.space_group_name_H-M   'P 1'
#
loop_
_entity.id
_entity.type
_entity.pdbx_description
1 polymer ?
#
loop_
_entity_poly.entity_id
_entity_poly.type
_entity_poly.pdbx_seq_one_letter_code
_entity_poly.pdbx_strand_id
1 'polypeptide(L)'
;MLVNLLSKKPRATSVRWLGATVLCTLLSSQAWAFSIDDVAKQAQDLAGKGFEAPKSNLPSQFRDMKFADYQQIQFNHDKSRVEQAENPFQA
;
A
#
# COMPACT_ATOMS: atom_id res chain seq x y z
N MET A 1 -3.69 -60.20 31.69
CA MET A 1 -2.33 -59.67 31.96
C MET A 1 -1.56 -59.82 30.64
N LEU A 2 -1.04 -58.82 29.92
CA LEU A 2 -0.75 -57.41 30.15
C LEU A 2 -0.88 -56.65 28.81
N VAL A 3 -1.53 -55.50 28.91
CA VAL A 3 -1.50 -54.29 28.10
C VAL A 3 -0.18 -54.06 27.31
N ASN A 4 -0.25 -53.78 26.01
CA ASN A 4 0.06 -52.44 25.45
C ASN A 4 0.13 -52.45 23.92
N LEU A 5 -0.91 -51.89 23.32
CA LEU A 5 -0.80 -50.95 22.19
C LEU A 5 0.32 -49.94 22.52
N LEU A 6 1.22 -49.67 21.59
CA LEU A 6 1.68 -48.30 21.26
C LEU A 6 2.84 -48.39 20.25
N SER A 7 2.47 -48.34 18.97
CA SER A 7 3.34 -47.89 17.89
C SER A 7 3.99 -46.56 18.26
N LYS A 8 5.26 -46.59 18.67
CA LYS A 8 6.09 -45.38 18.74
C LYS A 8 6.63 -45.08 17.35
N LYS A 9 5.96 -44.22 16.58
CA LYS A 9 6.58 -43.33 15.56
C LYS A 9 5.54 -42.35 15.00
N PRO A 10 5.46 -41.13 15.58
CA PRO A 10 5.08 -39.98 14.76
C PRO A 10 5.89 -38.70 15.08
N ARG A 11 7.05 -38.79 15.75
CA ARG A 11 7.80 -37.59 16.17
C ARG A 11 8.58 -36.92 15.03
N ALA A 12 8.96 -37.66 13.99
CA ALA A 12 9.79 -37.12 12.91
C ALA A 12 8.98 -36.37 11.83
N THR A 13 7.76 -36.81 11.53
CA THR A 13 6.88 -36.15 10.55
C THR A 13 6.30 -34.85 11.11
N SER A 14 5.86 -34.83 12.37
CA SER A 14 5.32 -33.61 13.01
C SER A 14 6.35 -32.47 13.08
N VAL A 15 7.63 -32.80 13.30
CA VAL A 15 8.73 -31.81 13.34
C VAL A 15 9.02 -31.22 11.95
N ARG A 16 8.89 -32.01 10.88
CA ARG A 16 9.07 -31.52 9.49
C ARG A 16 7.96 -30.55 9.07
N TRP A 17 6.72 -30.83 9.47
CA TRP A 17 5.59 -29.93 9.21
C TRP A 17 5.69 -28.63 10.02
N LEU A 18 6.13 -28.71 11.28
CA LEU A 18 6.40 -27.51 12.10
C LEU A 18 7.47 -26.62 11.46
N GLY A 19 8.57 -27.20 10.96
CA GLY A 19 9.60 -26.44 10.26
C GLY A 19 9.11 -25.77 8.98
N ALA A 20 8.28 -26.46 8.19
CA ALA A 20 7.69 -25.90 6.98
C ALA A 20 6.70 -24.76 7.28
N THR A 21 5.87 -24.89 8.31
CA THR A 21 4.94 -23.85 8.74
C THR A 21 5.68 -22.62 9.24
N VAL A 22 6.72 -22.78 10.06
CA VAL A 22 7.55 -21.66 10.54
C VAL A 22 8.21 -20.93 9.38
N LEU A 23 8.77 -21.66 8.41
CA LEU A 23 9.38 -21.05 7.23
C LEU A 23 8.36 -20.29 6.37
N CYS A 24 7.15 -20.84 6.17
CA CYS A 24 6.07 -20.15 5.46
C CYS A 24 5.61 -18.88 6.19
N THR A 25 5.51 -18.90 7.53
CA THR A 25 5.13 -17.70 8.30
C THR A 25 6.18 -16.59 8.27
N LEU A 26 7.47 -16.95 8.18
CA LEU A 26 8.57 -15.98 8.03
C LEU A 26 8.60 -15.35 6.63
N LEU A 27 8.22 -16.11 5.61
CA LEU A 27 8.15 -15.64 4.22
C LEU A 27 6.92 -14.75 3.95
N SER A 28 5.83 -14.92 4.73
CA SER A 28 4.62 -14.09 4.60
C SER A 28 4.72 -12.70 5.21
N SER A 29 5.73 -12.42 6.05
CA SER A 29 5.91 -11.10 6.68
C SER A 29 6.44 -10.02 5.73
N GLN A 30 6.82 -10.39 4.51
CA GLN A 30 7.27 -9.45 3.48
C GLN A 30 6.10 -8.98 2.61
N ALA A 31 4.97 -8.60 3.21
CA ALA A 31 3.96 -7.83 2.51
C ALA A 31 4.46 -6.38 2.46
N TRP A 32 5.16 -6.01 1.39
CA TRP A 32 5.61 -4.63 1.12
C TRP A 32 4.39 -3.77 0.73
N ALA A 33 3.50 -3.55 1.69
CA ALA A 33 2.41 -2.61 1.54
C ALA A 33 2.96 -1.20 1.72
N PHE A 34 2.47 -0.27 0.88
CA PHE A 34 2.74 1.15 1.07
C PHE A 34 2.31 1.57 2.48
N SER A 35 3.22 2.18 3.22
CA SER A 35 3.00 2.56 4.61
C SER A 35 3.45 3.99 4.90
N ILE A 36 3.20 4.43 6.14
CA ILE A 36 3.69 5.72 6.61
C ILE A 36 5.22 5.79 6.64
N ASP A 37 5.92 4.66 6.79
CA ASP A 37 7.38 4.62 6.85
C ASP A 37 8.00 5.00 5.49
N ASP A 38 7.34 4.65 4.38
CA ASP A 38 7.76 5.05 3.03
C ASP A 38 7.72 6.58 2.88
N VAL A 39 6.63 7.20 3.35
CA VAL A 39 6.45 8.65 3.33
C VAL A 39 7.40 9.33 4.32
N ALA A 40 7.59 8.76 5.51
CA ALA A 40 8.50 9.30 6.53
C ALA A 40 9.94 9.32 6.03
N LYS A 41 10.37 8.27 5.32
CA LYS A 41 11.68 8.22 4.67
C LYS A 41 11.84 9.33 3.65
N GLN A 42 10.87 9.52 2.75
CA GLN A 42 10.92 10.60 1.76
C GLN A 42 10.92 11.98 2.42
N ALA A 43 10.13 12.17 3.49
CA ALA A 43 10.07 13.44 4.22
C ALA A 43 11.40 13.76 4.91
N GLN A 44 12.06 12.76 5.52
CA GLN A 44 13.39 12.91 6.12
C GLN A 44 14.43 13.30 5.07
N ASP A 45 14.43 12.63 3.91
CA ASP A 45 15.33 12.93 2.80
C ASP A 45 15.12 14.35 2.25
N LEU A 46 13.88 14.86 2.22
CA LEU A 46 13.57 16.22 1.80
C LEU A 46 13.94 17.25 2.87
N ALA A 47 13.74 16.95 4.15
CA ALA A 47 14.09 17.84 5.26
C ALA A 47 15.60 18.02 5.42
N GLY A 48 16.39 17.03 5.01
CA GLY A 48 17.85 17.14 4.93
C GLY A 48 18.36 18.03 3.79
N LYS A 49 17.48 18.46 2.87
CA LYS A 49 17.80 19.35 1.75
C LYS A 49 17.38 20.78 2.10
N GLY A 50 18.02 21.76 1.45
CA GLY A 50 17.53 23.13 1.46
C GLY A 50 16.14 23.20 0.80
N PHE A 51 15.29 24.12 1.27
CA PHE A 51 13.98 24.32 0.66
C PHE A 51 14.10 24.72 -0.80
N GLU A 52 13.43 24.00 -1.69
CA GLU A 52 13.31 24.31 -3.10
C GLU A 52 11.92 24.88 -3.39
N ALA A 53 11.86 26.16 -3.78
CA ALA A 53 10.60 26.78 -4.16
C ALA A 53 10.01 26.09 -5.40
N PRO A 54 8.72 25.70 -5.39
CA PRO A 54 8.09 25.04 -6.52
C PRO A 54 8.04 25.98 -7.73
N LYS A 55 8.50 25.48 -8.88
CA LYS A 55 8.42 26.22 -10.14
C LYS A 55 7.00 26.11 -10.69
N SER A 56 6.39 27.24 -11.05
CA SER A 56 5.08 27.23 -11.69
C SER A 56 5.16 26.47 -13.01
N ASN A 57 4.34 25.43 -13.15
CA ASN A 57 4.15 24.68 -14.37
C ASN A 57 2.87 25.12 -15.12
N LEU A 58 2.23 26.23 -14.69
CA LEU A 58 1.00 26.71 -15.29
C LEU A 58 1.30 27.43 -16.62
N PRO A 59 0.81 26.91 -17.78
CA PRO A 59 0.95 27.58 -19.07
C PRO A 59 0.32 28.96 -19.06
N SER A 60 0.83 29.89 -19.90
CA SER A 60 0.30 31.26 -20.01
C SER A 60 -1.20 31.29 -20.27
N GLN A 61 -1.68 30.40 -21.14
CA GLN A 61 -3.10 30.24 -21.47
C GLN A 61 -4.00 30.06 -20.23
N PHE A 62 -3.54 29.30 -19.23
CA PHE A 62 -4.29 29.09 -17.99
C PHE A 62 -3.97 30.15 -16.93
N ARG A 63 -2.75 30.71 -16.94
CA ARG A 63 -2.35 31.79 -16.03
C ARG A 63 -3.12 33.07 -16.30
N ASP A 64 -3.37 33.38 -17.57
CA ASP A 64 -4.05 34.59 -18.02
C ASP A 64 -5.56 34.38 -18.23
N MET A 65 -6.07 33.19 -17.89
CA MET A 65 -7.47 32.82 -18.02
C MET A 65 -8.35 33.66 -17.08
N LYS A 66 -9.49 34.15 -17.58
CA LYS A 66 -10.45 34.87 -16.74
C LYS A 66 -11.16 33.89 -15.82
N PHE A 67 -11.54 34.35 -14.64
CA PHE A 67 -12.28 33.54 -13.68
C PHE A 67 -13.55 32.91 -14.27
N ALA A 68 -14.28 33.66 -15.11
CA ALA A 68 -15.48 33.15 -15.78
C ALA A 68 -15.20 31.94 -16.67
N ASP A 69 -14.06 31.91 -17.35
CA ASP A 69 -13.64 30.78 -18.19
C ASP A 69 -13.16 29.60 -17.33
N TYR A 70 -12.44 29.89 -16.24
CA TYR A 70 -12.02 28.86 -15.27
C TYR A 70 -13.20 28.15 -14.61
N GLN A 71 -14.28 28.87 -14.28
CA GLN A 71 -15.49 28.26 -13.71
C GLN A 71 -16.15 27.22 -14.63
N GLN A 72 -15.88 27.27 -15.93
CA GLN A 72 -16.40 26.28 -16.87
C GLN A 72 -15.61 24.97 -16.84
N ILE A 73 -14.40 24.95 -16.24
CA ILE A 73 -13.63 23.73 -16.03
C ILE A 73 -14.23 22.98 -14.84
N GLN A 74 -15.13 22.06 -15.14
CA GLN A 74 -15.79 21.22 -14.15
C GLN A 74 -15.26 19.79 -14.21
N PHE A 75 -15.30 19.11 -13.07
CA PHE A 75 -14.94 17.70 -13.01
C PHE A 75 -15.92 16.87 -13.85
N ASN A 76 -15.40 15.95 -14.66
CA ASN A 76 -16.24 15.01 -15.37
C ASN A 76 -16.59 13.86 -14.42
N HIS A 77 -17.82 13.85 -13.92
CA HIS A 77 -18.30 12.87 -12.95
C HIS A 77 -18.26 11.44 -13.51
N ASP A 78 -18.55 11.22 -14.80
CA ASP A 78 -18.46 9.90 -15.45
C ASP A 78 -17.02 9.33 -15.47
N LYS A 79 -16.01 10.16 -15.18
CA LYS A 79 -14.60 9.78 -15.11
C LYS A 79 -14.09 9.73 -13.67
N SER A 80 -14.97 9.61 -12.69
CA SER A 80 -14.53 9.47 -11.32
C SER A 80 -13.72 8.18 -11.15
N ARG A 81 -12.56 8.28 -10.50
CA ARG A 81 -11.72 7.10 -10.25
C ARG A 81 -12.37 6.14 -9.24
N VAL A 82 -13.36 6.61 -8.48
CA VAL A 82 -13.93 5.85 -7.37
C VAL A 82 -15.23 5.14 -7.73
N GLU A 83 -15.98 5.57 -8.75
CA GLU A 83 -17.20 4.86 -9.19
C GLU A 83 -16.96 3.43 -9.68
N GLN A 84 -15.73 3.08 -10.09
CA GLN A 84 -15.41 1.73 -10.56
C GLN A 84 -15.33 0.69 -9.44
N ALA A 85 -15.38 1.10 -8.17
CA ALA A 85 -15.43 0.20 -7.02
C ALA A 85 -16.71 0.45 -6.23
N GLU A 86 -17.37 -0.61 -5.73
CA GLU A 86 -18.45 -0.47 -4.75
C GLU A 86 -17.89 0.12 -3.45
N ASN A 87 -17.77 1.43 -3.41
CA ASN A 87 -17.08 2.16 -2.36
C ASN A 87 -17.90 3.41 -2.00
N PRO A 88 -18.27 3.60 -0.72
CA PRO A 88 -19.06 4.76 -0.27
C PRO A 88 -18.29 6.08 -0.34
N PHE A 89 -16.97 6.06 -0.60
CA PHE A 89 -16.19 7.27 -0.80
C PHE A 89 -16.46 7.85 -2.19
N GLN A 90 -17.38 8.81 -2.29
CA GLN A 90 -17.60 9.61 -3.50
C GLN A 90 -17.01 11.00 -3.31
N ALA A 91 -16.51 11.61 -4.40
CA ALA A 91 -15.93 12.96 -4.42
C ALA A 91 -16.93 13.97 -5.01
#